data_AF-A0A851N7Z3-F1
#
_entry.id   AF-A0A851N7Z3-F1
#
_cell.length_a   1.000
_cell.length_b   1.000
_cell.length_c   1.000
_cell.angle_alpha   90.00
_cell.angle_beta   90.00
_cell.angle_gamma   90.00
#
_symmetry.space_group_name_H-M   'P 1'
#
loop_
_entity.id
_entity.type
_entity.pdbx_description
1 polymer ?
#
loop_
_entity_poly.entity_id
_entity_poly.type
_entity_poly.pdbx_seq_one_letter_code
_entity_poly.pdbx_strand_id
1 'polypeptide(L)'
;MASEITYAEVKFKNASPAAAVQVPPEAKEHEHHPQKYPPWLPWLISLLLLLVCIALAVLLLVAPFCRSNEQPTALQEKFTAWECNSAVSQGKGWTCCPKGWKRFQKGCYFLFLDLMSWVESEQNCSSMGSHLAVINSREEQ
;
A
#
# COMPACT_ATOMS: atom_id res chain seq x y z
N MET A 1 -51.24 -32.57 -38.26
CA MET A 1 -50.78 -31.47 -37.39
C MET A 1 -52.02 -30.89 -36.72
N ALA A 2 -51.96 -30.66 -35.40
CA ALA A 2 -53.04 -30.30 -34.48
C ALA A 2 -54.13 -31.37 -34.28
N SER A 3 -54.08 -32.05 -33.13
CA SER A 3 -55.12 -32.95 -32.63
C SER A 3 -56.30 -32.11 -32.13
N GLU A 4 -57.50 -32.50 -32.53
CA GLU A 4 -58.76 -32.10 -31.89
C GLU A 4 -58.69 -32.52 -30.42
N ILE A 5 -58.95 -31.61 -29.48
CA ILE A 5 -59.10 -31.96 -28.06
C ILE A 5 -60.59 -31.83 -27.74
N THR A 6 -61.31 -32.96 -27.86
CA THR A 6 -62.69 -33.09 -27.38
C THR A 6 -62.63 -33.14 -25.86
N TYR A 7 -62.83 -32.00 -25.19
CA TYR A 7 -62.90 -31.99 -23.73
C TYR A 7 -64.25 -32.59 -23.31
N ALA A 8 -64.21 -33.62 -22.45
CA ALA A 8 -65.39 -34.09 -21.73
C ALA A 8 -65.44 -33.36 -20.38
N GLU A 9 -66.50 -32.58 -20.17
CA GLU A 9 -66.78 -31.85 -18.94
C GLU A 9 -67.22 -32.84 -17.85
N VAL A 10 -66.32 -33.15 -16.90
CA VAL A 10 -66.68 -34.00 -15.74
C VAL A 10 -67.20 -33.10 -14.62
N LYS A 11 -68.53 -32.90 -14.62
CA LYS A 11 -69.25 -32.20 -13.56
C LYS A 11 -69.44 -33.14 -12.37
N PHE A 12 -68.59 -33.03 -11.36
CA PHE A 12 -68.80 -33.80 -10.13
C PHE A 12 -69.96 -33.20 -9.32
N LYS A 13 -71.00 -34.02 -9.19
CA LYS A 13 -72.27 -33.74 -8.54
C LYS A 13 -72.14 -33.96 -7.03
N ASN A 14 -71.75 -32.90 -6.30
CA ASN A 14 -71.93 -32.89 -4.85
C ASN A 14 -73.21 -32.13 -4.49
N ALA A 15 -74.30 -32.89 -4.36
CA ALA A 15 -75.49 -32.50 -3.62
C ALA A 15 -76.05 -33.79 -2.99
N SER A 16 -76.33 -33.87 -1.69
CA SER A 16 -76.90 -32.86 -0.80
C SER A 16 -76.94 -33.38 0.66
N PRO A 17 -77.32 -32.59 1.69
CA PRO A 17 -77.65 -31.14 1.69
C PRO A 17 -76.91 -30.33 2.80
N ALA A 18 -76.53 -29.05 2.67
CA ALA A 18 -76.73 -28.05 1.64
C ALA A 18 -75.53 -27.05 1.64
N ALA A 19 -75.02 -26.77 0.42
CA ALA A 19 -74.08 -25.71 -0.01
C ALA A 19 -72.54 -25.82 0.25
N ALA A 20 -71.86 -26.66 -0.58
CA ALA A 20 -70.57 -26.53 -1.33
C ALA A 20 -69.33 -25.78 -0.76
N VAL A 21 -68.03 -26.09 -1.01
CA VAL A 21 -67.15 -27.18 -1.54
C VAL A 21 -65.69 -26.73 -1.16
N GLN A 22 -64.74 -27.65 -0.95
CA GLN A 22 -63.35 -27.48 -0.42
C GLN A 22 -62.24 -27.37 -1.50
N VAL A 23 -61.03 -26.83 -1.19
CA VAL A 23 -59.69 -27.29 -1.71
C VAL A 23 -58.50 -26.87 -0.78
N PRO A 24 -57.55 -27.77 -0.42
CA PRO A 24 -56.12 -27.48 -0.11
C PRO A 24 -55.17 -28.14 -1.16
N PRO A 25 -53.83 -27.91 -1.23
CA PRO A 25 -52.91 -27.09 -0.42
C PRO A 25 -52.01 -26.12 -1.27
N GLU A 26 -51.37 -25.12 -0.66
CA GLU A 26 -50.17 -24.49 -1.25
C GLU A 26 -49.01 -24.60 -0.25
N ALA A 27 -48.20 -25.65 -0.41
CA ALA A 27 -46.84 -25.68 0.10
C ALA A 27 -46.00 -24.77 -0.80
N LYS A 28 -45.46 -23.69 -0.23
CA LYS A 28 -44.53 -22.78 -0.91
C LYS A 28 -43.11 -23.21 -0.55
N GLU A 29 -42.46 -24.00 -1.40
CA GLU A 29 -41.00 -24.20 -1.44
C GLU A 29 -40.62 -24.32 -2.92
N HIS A 30 -39.64 -23.64 -3.52
CA HIS A 30 -38.47 -22.89 -3.06
C HIS A 30 -38.12 -21.81 -4.10
N GLU A 31 -37.48 -20.71 -3.69
CA GLU A 31 -36.29 -20.25 -4.42
C GLU A 31 -35.20 -19.80 -3.43
N HIS A 32 -34.05 -20.47 -3.51
CA HIS A 32 -32.89 -20.26 -2.67
C HIS A 32 -32.17 -18.97 -3.08
N HIS A 33 -32.02 -18.02 -2.16
CA HIS A 33 -30.75 -17.31 -2.04
C HIS A 33 -30.18 -17.50 -0.63
N PRO A 34 -29.07 -18.24 -0.45
CA PRO A 34 -28.55 -18.56 0.87
C PRO A 34 -27.66 -17.42 1.33
N GLN A 35 -28.21 -16.36 1.94
CA GLN A 35 -27.37 -15.36 2.59
C GLN A 35 -27.20 -15.67 4.07
N LYS A 36 -26.37 -16.69 4.33
CA LYS A 36 -25.78 -16.96 5.64
C LYS A 36 -24.47 -16.18 5.76
N TYR A 37 -24.52 -14.85 5.81
CA TYR A 37 -23.42 -14.13 6.46
C TYR A 37 -23.70 -14.15 7.96
N PRO A 38 -22.77 -14.63 8.78
CA PRO A 38 -22.92 -14.54 10.22
C PRO A 38 -23.08 -13.07 10.63
N PRO A 39 -23.94 -12.73 11.60
CA PRO A 39 -24.18 -11.34 12.01
C PRO A 39 -22.93 -10.63 12.57
N TRP A 40 -21.88 -11.39 12.92
CA TRP A 40 -20.58 -10.88 13.37
C TRP A 40 -19.58 -10.65 12.21
N LEU A 41 -19.85 -11.20 11.02
CA LEU A 41 -19.03 -11.02 9.82
C LEU A 41 -18.92 -9.55 9.36
N PRO A 42 -19.99 -8.73 9.31
CA PRO A 42 -19.85 -7.32 8.93
C PRO A 42 -19.00 -6.52 9.93
N TRP A 43 -19.06 -6.85 11.22
CA TRP A 43 -18.21 -6.21 12.23
C TRP A 43 -16.75 -6.63 12.09
N LEU A 44 -16.48 -7.90 11.79
CA LEU A 44 -15.13 -8.36 11.48
C LEU A 44 -14.58 -7.69 10.21
N ILE A 45 -15.38 -7.58 9.15
CA ILE A 45 -14.98 -6.92 7.90
C ILE A 45 -14.72 -5.43 8.17
N SER A 46 -15.60 -4.76 8.93
CA SER A 46 -15.41 -3.35 9.31
C SER A 46 -14.16 -3.14 10.15
N LEU A 47 -13.89 -4.02 11.11
CA LEU A 47 -12.70 -3.96 11.95
C LEU A 47 -11.43 -4.20 11.14
N LEU A 48 -11.45 -5.20 10.26
CA LEU A 48 -10.34 -5.51 9.36
C LEU A 48 -10.06 -4.32 8.43
N LEU A 49 -11.09 -3.73 7.84
CA LEU A 49 -10.97 -2.56 6.98
C LEU A 49 -10.39 -1.37 7.75
N LEU A 50 -10.84 -1.13 8.98
CA LEU A 50 -10.31 -0.08 9.85
C LEU A 50 -8.83 -0.30 10.17
N LEU A 51 -8.42 -1.52 10.51
CA LEU A 51 -7.02 -1.87 10.78
C LEU A 51 -6.14 -1.64 9.54
N VAL A 52 -6.62 -2.04 8.36
CA VAL A 52 -5.92 -1.79 7.09
C VAL A 52 -5.82 -0.29 6.82
N CYS A 53 -6.89 0.49 7.03
CA CYS A 53 -6.86 1.95 6.88
C CYS A 53 -5.88 2.62 7.86
N ILE A 54 -5.82 2.18 9.12
CA ILE A 54 -4.86 2.69 10.10
C ILE A 54 -3.43 2.33 9.67
N ALA A 55 -3.17 1.10 9.25
CA ALA A 55 -1.85 0.69 8.77
C ALA A 55 -1.43 1.51 7.55
N LEU A 56 -2.33 1.73 6.58
CA LEU A 56 -2.08 2.58 5.42
C LEU A 56 -1.84 4.04 5.82
N ALA A 57 -2.63 4.59 6.73
CA ALA A 57 -2.42 5.95 7.23
C ALA A 57 -1.07 6.07 7.96
N VAL A 58 -0.71 5.12 8.81
CA VAL A 58 0.59 5.07 9.49
C VAL A 58 1.72 4.92 8.47
N LEU A 59 1.59 4.06 7.46
CA LEU A 59 2.57 3.95 6.38
C LEU A 59 2.69 5.25 5.60
N LEU A 60 1.59 5.94 5.29
CA LEU A 60 1.57 7.23 4.60
C LEU A 60 2.06 8.39 5.45
N LEU A 61 2.01 8.30 6.78
CA LEU A 61 2.51 9.29 7.72
C LEU A 61 3.99 9.06 8.06
N VAL A 62 4.41 7.80 8.18
CA VAL A 62 5.78 7.39 8.52
C VAL A 62 6.67 7.29 7.28
N ALA A 63 6.13 6.91 6.11
CA ALA A 63 6.88 6.95 4.85
C ALA A 63 7.43 8.34 4.51
N PRO A 64 6.73 9.48 4.74
CA PRO A 64 7.33 10.81 4.64
C PRO A 64 8.43 11.06 5.67
N PHE A 65 8.31 10.52 6.89
CA PHE A 65 9.37 10.59 7.90
C PHE A 65 10.62 9.77 7.51
N CYS A 66 10.47 8.63 6.83
CA CYS A 66 11.58 7.87 6.25
C CYS A 66 12.06 8.44 4.89
N ARG A 67 11.17 9.05 4.10
CA ARG A 67 11.46 9.77 2.85
C ARG A 67 12.05 11.16 3.08
N SER A 68 12.15 11.63 4.31
CA SER A 68 12.90 12.84 4.63
C SER A 68 14.40 12.71 4.32
N ASN A 69 14.87 11.51 3.96
CA ASN A 69 16.04 11.36 3.11
C ASN A 69 15.59 11.46 1.64
N GLU A 70 15.32 12.66 1.15
CA GLU A 70 15.45 12.94 -0.27
C GLU A 70 16.93 12.75 -0.63
N GLN A 71 17.31 11.49 -0.82
CA GLN A 71 18.53 11.18 -1.52
C GLN A 71 18.19 11.21 -3.00
N PRO A 72 18.82 12.10 -3.80
CA PRO A 72 18.70 12.04 -5.24
C PRO A 72 19.16 10.65 -5.67
N THR A 73 18.28 9.90 -6.33
CA THR A 73 18.49 8.51 -6.78
C THR A 73 19.77 8.35 -7.63
N ALA A 74 20.35 9.45 -8.12
CA ALA A 74 21.62 9.50 -8.83
C ALA A 74 22.86 9.11 -7.98
N LEU A 75 22.87 9.37 -6.67
CA LEU A 75 24.02 9.00 -5.81
C LEU A 75 23.93 7.54 -5.31
N GLN A 76 22.73 6.99 -5.22
CA GLN A 76 22.54 5.65 -4.66
C GLN A 76 23.04 4.55 -5.59
N GLU A 77 22.92 4.72 -6.91
CA GLU A 77 23.40 3.77 -7.91
C GLU A 77 24.92 3.52 -7.80
N LYS A 78 25.68 4.48 -7.27
CA LYS A 78 27.15 4.46 -7.30
C LYS A 78 27.81 3.92 -6.04
N PHE A 79 27.12 3.95 -4.91
CA PHE A 79 27.69 3.58 -3.61
C PHE A 79 26.94 2.41 -3.02
N THR A 80 27.62 1.26 -2.94
CA THR A 80 27.09 -0.01 -2.41
C THR A 80 27.08 -0.08 -0.88
N ALA A 81 27.79 0.83 -0.20
CA ALA A 81 27.90 0.87 1.25
C ALA A 81 27.79 2.30 1.79
N TRP A 82 27.02 2.44 2.88
CA TRP A 82 26.72 3.70 3.54
C TRP A 82 27.00 3.60 5.04
N GLU A 83 27.53 4.66 5.62
CA GLU A 83 27.76 4.81 7.07
C GLU A 83 26.84 5.90 7.62
N CYS A 84 25.94 5.50 8.52
CA CYS A 84 24.94 6.37 9.13
C CYS A 84 25.23 6.50 10.63
N ASN A 85 25.59 7.71 11.07
CA ASN A 85 25.78 8.00 12.47
C ASN A 85 24.68 8.95 12.96
N SER A 86 24.17 8.71 14.17
CA SER A 86 23.35 9.69 14.86
C SER A 86 24.23 10.87 15.28
N ALA A 87 23.86 12.09 14.89
CA ALA A 87 24.53 13.30 15.40
C ALA A 87 24.08 13.51 16.85
N VAL A 88 24.76 12.83 17.80
CA VAL A 88 24.38 12.77 19.23
C VAL A 88 24.38 14.14 19.94
N SER A 89 24.88 15.21 19.33
CA SER A 89 25.07 16.50 20.01
C SER A 89 24.01 17.59 19.74
N GLN A 90 23.07 17.43 18.80
CA GLN A 90 22.27 18.59 18.32
C GLN A 90 20.78 18.33 18.06
N GLY A 91 20.20 17.19 18.46
CA GLY A 91 18.77 16.90 18.25
C GLY A 91 18.33 16.91 16.77
N LYS A 92 19.29 16.76 15.84
CA LYS A 92 19.08 16.72 14.39
C LYS A 92 19.25 15.28 13.94
N GLY A 93 18.37 14.83 13.05
CA GLY A 93 18.14 13.44 12.69
C GLY A 93 19.36 12.65 12.17
N TRP A 94 19.10 11.42 11.75
CA TRP A 94 20.11 10.54 11.17
C TRP A 94 20.62 11.12 9.85
N THR A 95 21.91 10.98 9.62
CA THR A 95 22.59 11.47 8.42
C THR A 95 23.62 10.45 8.00
N CYS A 96 23.59 10.10 6.72
CA CYS A 96 24.41 9.05 6.15
C CYS A 96 25.39 9.63 5.14
N CYS A 97 26.59 9.08 5.09
CA CYS A 97 27.56 9.33 4.02
C CYS A 97 27.95 8.00 3.37
N PRO A 98 28.38 8.00 2.10
CA PRO A 98 28.96 6.79 1.52
C PRO A 98 30.18 6.33 2.31
N LYS A 99 30.42 5.02 2.34
CA LYS A 99 31.54 4.44 3.08
C LYS A 99 32.87 5.04 2.60
N GLY A 100 33.73 5.45 3.54
CA GLY A 100 35.02 6.08 3.25
C GLY A 100 34.95 7.61 3.05
N TRP A 101 33.76 8.20 3.11
CA TRP A 101 33.59 9.65 3.07
C TRP A 101 33.59 10.23 4.48
N LYS A 102 34.26 11.36 4.65
CA LYS A 102 34.26 12.09 5.93
C LYS A 102 33.00 12.93 6.03
N ARG A 103 32.30 12.77 7.14
CA ARG A 103 31.12 13.57 7.47
C ARG A 103 31.53 14.86 8.16
N PHE A 104 30.99 15.99 7.68
CA PHE A 104 31.06 17.26 8.40
C PHE A 104 29.74 18.02 8.24
N GLN A 105 29.11 18.38 9.36
CA GLN A 105 27.79 19.03 9.40
C GLN A 105 26.72 18.32 8.53
N LYS A 106 26.27 18.94 7.43
CA LYS A 106 25.28 18.38 6.50
C LYS A 106 25.91 17.81 5.23
N GLY A 107 27.24 17.88 5.09
CA GLY A 107 27.99 17.43 3.92
C GLY A 107 28.76 16.12 4.16
N CYS A 108 29.10 15.49 3.05
CA CYS A 108 30.02 14.35 2.98
C CYS A 108 31.17 14.74 2.04
N TYR A 109 32.41 14.51 2.48
CA TYR A 109 33.62 14.95 1.79
C TYR A 109 34.54 13.76 1.56
N PHE A 110 35.02 13.62 0.33
CA PHE A 110 36.04 12.64 0.00
C PHE A 110 37.38 13.36 -0.16
N LEU A 111 38.42 12.82 0.48
CA LEU A 111 39.77 13.38 0.41
C LEU A 111 40.65 12.40 -0.35
N PHE A 112 41.14 12.84 -1.50
CA PHE A 112 42.22 12.16 -2.20
C PHE A 112 43.54 12.46 -1.50
N LEU A 113 44.40 11.44 -1.39
CA LEU A 113 45.76 11.60 -0.84
C LEU A 113 46.78 11.99 -1.94
N ASP A 114 46.44 11.74 -3.20
CA ASP A 114 47.30 12.01 -4.35
C ASP A 114 47.22 13.48 -4.78
N LEU A 115 48.36 14.04 -5.19
CA LEU A 115 48.42 15.36 -5.80
C LEU A 115 48.04 15.25 -7.27
N MET A 116 46.89 15.84 -7.62
CA MET A 116 46.35 15.87 -8.97
C MET A 116 46.21 17.31 -9.46
N SER A 117 46.16 17.48 -10.78
CA SER A 117 45.80 18.79 -11.35
C SER A 117 44.35 19.14 -11.00
N TRP A 118 43.99 20.42 -11.09
CA TRP A 118 42.62 20.86 -10.81
C TRP A 118 41.59 20.16 -11.71
N VAL A 119 41.90 20.05 -13.01
CA VAL A 119 41.02 19.42 -14.02
C VAL A 119 40.81 17.94 -13.73
N GLU A 120 41.89 17.23 -13.38
CA GLU A 120 41.84 15.81 -13.03
C GLU A 120 41.04 15.59 -11.74
N SER A 121 41.22 16.46 -10.75
CA SER A 121 40.46 16.42 -9.50
C SER A 121 38.96 16.65 -9.73
N GLU A 122 38.60 17.62 -10.57
CA GLU A 122 37.21 17.89 -10.96
C GLU A 122 36.58 16.70 -11.67
N GLN A 123 37.30 16.10 -12.62
CA GLN A 123 36.85 14.91 -13.33
C GLN A 123 36.66 13.73 -12.38
N ASN A 124 37.55 13.52 -11.42
CA ASN A 124 37.42 12.45 -10.43
C ASN A 124 36.23 12.66 -9.48
N CYS A 125 36.02 13.88 -8.99
CA CYS A 125 34.83 14.18 -8.19
C CYS A 125 33.54 13.94 -8.98
N SER A 126 33.48 14.45 -10.22
CA SER A 126 32.34 14.29 -11.11
C SER A 126 32.09 12.82 -11.46
N SER A 127 33.18 12.08 -11.68
CA SER A 127 33.12 10.65 -11.98
C SER A 127 32.56 9.87 -10.79
N MET A 128 32.63 10.36 -9.54
CA MET A 128 32.01 9.78 -8.35
C MET A 128 30.61 10.33 -8.05
N GLY A 129 30.02 11.14 -8.93
CA GLY A 129 28.72 11.78 -8.70
C GLY A 129 28.77 12.92 -7.67
N SER A 130 29.94 13.57 -7.53
CA SER A 130 30.20 14.65 -6.58
C SER A 130 30.87 15.84 -7.26
N HIS A 131 31.17 16.88 -6.49
CA HIS A 131 31.86 18.08 -6.99
C HIS A 131 33.05 18.42 -6.10
N LEU A 132 33.97 19.23 -6.62
CA LEU A 132 35.04 19.80 -5.80
C LEU A 132 34.43 20.57 -4.62
N ALA A 133 35.01 20.36 -3.44
CA ALA A 133 34.54 21.00 -2.22
C ALA A 133 34.72 22.52 -2.32
N VAL A 134 33.63 23.25 -2.09
CA VAL A 134 33.64 24.70 -1.93
C VAL A 134 33.53 24.98 -0.44
N ILE A 135 34.55 25.62 0.13
CA ILE A 135 34.60 25.98 1.54
C ILE A 135 33.78 27.25 1.73
N ASN A 136 32.66 27.13 2.43
CA ASN A 136 31.73 28.24 2.68
C ASN A 136 31.83 28.79 4.10
N SER A 137 32.62 28.16 4.98
CA SER A 137 32.73 28.52 6.39
C SER A 137 34.14 28.34 6.92
N ARG A 138 34.46 29.04 8.02
CA ARG A 138 35.76 28.90 8.70
C ARG A 138 35.93 27.50 9.27
N GLU A 139 34.84 26.89 9.70
CA GLU A 139 34.85 25.56 10.31
C GLU A 139 35.08 24.44 9.28
N GLU A 140 34.83 24.70 7.99
CA GLU A 140 35.15 23.79 6.87
C GLU A 140 36.61 23.89 6.40
N GLN A 141 37.34 24.94 6.77
CA GLN A 141 38.74 25.17 6.40
C GLN A 141 39.71 24.44 7.35
#